data_AF-A0A829F4D4-F1
#
_entry.id   AF-A0A829F4D4-F1
#
_cell.length_a   1.000
_cell.length_b   1.000
_cell.length_c   1.000
_cell.angle_alpha   90.00
_cell.angle_beta   90.00
_cell.angle_gamma   90.00
#
_symmetry.space_group_name_H-M   'P 1'
#
loop_
_entity.id
_entity.type
_entity.pdbx_description
1 polymer ?
#
loop_
_entity_poly.entity_id
_entity_poly.type
_entity_poly.pdbx_seq_one_letter_code
_entity_poly.pdbx_strand_id
1 'polypeptide(L)'
;MDILVRKIDSKVIAKIDKRCQELTNKTGKKWSRNRYLKVLIENDFDHALMHYKKDQFDLLLEKFIAIQEKNTETLNEYVRTNNQLIETLIGGR
;
A
#
# COMPACT_ATOMS: atom_id res chain seq x y z
N MET A 1 -14.25 -8.30 -24.46
CA MET A 1 -14.31 -9.75 -24.18
C MET A 1 -15.41 -9.98 -23.18
N ASP A 2 -16.27 -10.98 -23.41
CA ASP A 2 -17.41 -11.27 -22.54
C ASP A 2 -17.08 -12.47 -21.64
N ILE A 3 -17.24 -12.29 -20.32
CA ILE A 3 -17.05 -13.36 -19.34
C ILE A 3 -18.41 -13.97 -19.02
N LEU A 4 -18.50 -15.29 -19.18
CA LEU A 4 -19.71 -16.04 -18.91
C LEU A 4 -19.51 -16.95 -17.70
N VAL A 5 -20.13 -16.58 -16.58
CA VAL A 5 -20.04 -17.34 -15.33
C VAL A 5 -21.17 -18.37 -15.30
N ARG A 6 -20.84 -19.66 -15.23
CA ARG A 6 -21.80 -20.78 -15.21
C ARG A 6 -21.46 -21.80 -14.13
N LYS A 7 -22.43 -22.68 -13.81
CA LYS A 7 -22.28 -23.78 -12.85
C LYS A 7 -21.86 -23.32 -11.44
N ILE A 8 -22.31 -22.14 -11.03
CA ILE A 8 -22.12 -21.65 -9.65
C ILE A 8 -23.14 -22.33 -8.74
N ASP A 9 -22.70 -22.72 -7.55
CA ASP A 9 -23.57 -23.29 -6.51
C ASP A 9 -24.72 -22.32 -6.17
N SER A 10 -25.94 -22.85 -6.08
CA SER A 10 -27.16 -22.06 -5.84
C SER A 10 -27.12 -21.31 -4.51
N LYS A 11 -26.44 -21.83 -3.48
CA LYS A 11 -26.24 -21.14 -2.19
C LYS A 11 -25.37 -19.90 -2.35
N VAL A 12 -24.38 -19.94 -3.25
CA VAL A 12 -23.53 -18.78 -3.55
C VAL A 12 -24.34 -17.73 -4.30
N ILE A 13 -25.15 -18.13 -5.27
CA ILE A 13 -26.05 -17.22 -5.99
C ILE A 13 -27.02 -16.53 -5.00
N ALA A 14 -27.61 -17.30 -4.08
CA ALA A 14 -28.52 -16.75 -3.07
C ALA A 14 -27.83 -15.73 -2.14
N LYS A 15 -26.57 -15.99 -1.76
CA LYS A 15 -25.76 -15.01 -1.00
C LYS A 15 -25.52 -13.73 -1.80
N ILE A 16 -25.17 -13.85 -3.08
CA ILE A 16 -24.98 -12.70 -3.98
C ILE A 16 -26.27 -11.89 -4.09
N ASP A 17 -27.42 -12.55 -4.21
CA ASP A 17 -28.72 -11.87 -4.27
C ASP A 17 -29.03 -11.10 -3.00
N LYS A 18 -28.79 -11.73 -1.84
CA LYS A 18 -28.97 -11.06 -0.55
C LYS A 18 -28.10 -9.81 -0.45
N ARG A 19 -26.83 -9.89 -0.88
CA ARG A 19 -25.91 -8.73 -0.90
C ARG A 19 -26.36 -7.65 -1.88
N CYS A 20 -26.84 -8.02 -3.07
CA CYS A 20 -27.41 -7.07 -4.03
C CYS A 20 -28.61 -6.33 -3.44
N GLN A 21 -29.48 -7.03 -2.71
CA GLN A 21 -30.63 -6.42 -2.05
C GLN A 21 -30.20 -5.48 -0.93
N GLU A 22 -29.27 -5.90 -0.07
CA GLU A 22 -28.68 -5.07 0.99
C GLU A 22 -28.08 -3.77 0.42
N LEU A 23 -27.29 -3.88 -0.65
CA LEU A 23 -26.69 -2.73 -1.31
C LEU A 23 -27.75 -1.82 -1.94
N THR A 24 -28.78 -2.40 -2.56
CA THR A 24 -29.89 -1.63 -3.15
C THR A 24 -30.60 -0.80 -2.09
N ASN A 25 -30.90 -1.42 -0.96
CA ASN A 25 -31.56 -0.75 0.16
C ASN A 25 -30.68 0.37 0.74
N LYS A 26 -29.37 0.15 0.88
CA LYS A 26 -28.44 1.12 1.46
C LYS A 26 -28.10 2.28 0.53
N THR A 27 -27.90 2.03 -0.76
CA THR A 27 -27.45 3.07 -1.70
C THR A 27 -28.59 3.73 -2.46
N GLY A 28 -29.84 3.27 -2.30
CA GLY A 28 -31.01 3.77 -3.04
C GLY A 28 -30.96 3.52 -4.55
N LYS A 29 -30.07 2.64 -5.02
CA LYS A 29 -29.83 2.35 -6.44
C LYS A 29 -29.95 0.85 -6.66
N LYS A 30 -30.62 0.41 -7.72
CA LYS A 30 -30.74 -1.02 -8.03
C LYS A 30 -29.37 -1.65 -8.29
N TRP A 31 -29.05 -2.70 -7.54
CA TRP A 31 -27.90 -3.56 -7.75
C TRP A 31 -28.32 -4.88 -8.39
N SER A 32 -27.84 -5.14 -9.59
CA SER A 32 -27.98 -6.44 -10.26
C SER A 32 -26.76 -7.32 -9.97
N ARG A 33 -26.92 -8.63 -10.09
CA ARG A 33 -25.81 -9.60 -9.99
C ARG A 33 -24.62 -9.22 -10.89
N ASN A 34 -24.91 -8.80 -12.13
CA ASN A 34 -23.88 -8.37 -13.08
C ASN A 34 -23.08 -7.19 -12.54
N ARG A 35 -23.76 -6.13 -12.09
CA ARG A 35 -23.10 -4.96 -11.50
C ARG A 35 -22.26 -5.33 -10.28
N TYR A 36 -22.80 -6.18 -9.41
CA TYR A 36 -22.09 -6.64 -8.23
C TYR A 36 -20.83 -7.43 -8.59
N LEU A 37 -20.93 -8.36 -9.56
CA LEU A 37 -19.79 -9.16 -10.02
C LEU A 37 -18.72 -8.31 -10.71
N LYS A 38 -19.10 -7.30 -11.50
CA LYS A 38 -18.13 -6.36 -12.11
C LYS A 38 -17.29 -5.67 -11.05
N VAL A 39 -17.94 -5.13 -10.01
CA VAL A 39 -17.24 -4.46 -8.90
C VAL A 39 -16.32 -5.42 -8.16
N LEU A 40 -16.73 -6.68 -7.93
CA LEU A 40 -15.87 -7.67 -7.29
C LEU A 40 -14.62 -7.97 -8.13
N ILE A 41 -14.79 -8.15 -9.44
CA ILE A 41 -13.66 -8.41 -10.35
C ILE A 41 -12.70 -7.21 -10.36
N GLU A 42 -13.22 -6.00 -10.57
CA GLU A 42 -12.42 -4.77 -10.59
C GLU A 42 -11.67 -4.54 -9.26
N ASN A 43 -12.34 -4.73 -8.12
CA ASN A 43 -11.74 -4.54 -6.80
C ASN A 43 -10.64 -5.57 -6.50
N ASP A 44 -10.83 -6.84 -6.88
CA ASP A 44 -9.84 -7.90 -6.66
C ASP A 44 -8.58 -7.68 -7.51
N PHE A 45 -8.76 -7.22 -8.77
CA PHE A 45 -7.65 -6.80 -9.63
C PHE A 45 -6.83 -5.65 -9.02
N ASP A 46 -7.51 -4.64 -8.47
CA ASP A 46 -6.84 -3.51 -7.82
C ASP A 46 -6.17 -3.93 -6.51
N HIS A 47 -6.76 -4.87 -5.76
CA HIS A 47 -6.25 -5.31 -4.45
C HIS A 47 -4.91 -6.04 -4.56
N ALA A 48 -4.74 -6.94 -5.54
CA ALA A 48 -3.46 -7.61 -5.78
C ALA A 48 -2.34 -6.60 -6.13
N LEU A 49 -2.68 -5.57 -6.91
CA LEU A 49 -1.74 -4.54 -7.33
C LEU A 49 -1.44 -3.53 -6.20
N MET A 50 -2.41 -3.30 -5.31
CA MET A 50 -2.26 -2.44 -4.13
C MET A 50 -1.32 -3.07 -3.08
N HIS A 51 -1.42 -4.38 -2.85
CA HIS A 51 -0.46 -5.10 -2.00
C HIS A 51 0.97 -4.98 -2.54
N TYR A 52 1.17 -5.25 -3.83
CA TYR A 52 2.48 -5.10 -4.45
C TYR A 52 3.04 -3.66 -4.32
N LYS A 53 2.20 -2.64 -4.56
CA LYS A 53 2.62 -1.23 -4.39
C LYS A 53 2.94 -0.88 -2.95
N LYS A 54 2.21 -1.43 -1.98
CA LYS A 54 2.48 -1.24 -0.55
C LYS A 54 3.83 -1.83 -0.17
N ASP A 55 4.11 -3.06 -0.58
CA ASP A 55 5.38 -3.73 -0.26
C ASP A 55 6.58 -2.98 -0.88
N GLN A 56 6.43 -2.45 -2.10
CA GLN A 56 7.47 -1.60 -2.72
C GLN A 56 7.67 -0.26 -2.01
N PHE A 57 6.59 0.33 -1.49
CA PHE A 57 6.66 1.57 -0.73
C PHE A 57 7.33 1.34 0.64
N ASP A 58 6.97 0.26 1.34
CA ASP A 58 7.58 -0.13 2.61
C ASP A 58 9.08 -0.41 2.42
N LEU A 59 9.47 -1.11 1.35
CA LEU A 59 10.89 -1.33 0.99
C LEU A 59 11.63 -0.01 0.70
N LEU A 60 10.96 0.95 0.06
CA LEU A 60 11.55 2.27 -0.22
C LEU A 60 11.72 3.09 1.06
N LEU A 61 10.77 3.01 2.00
CA LEU A 61 10.88 3.64 3.31
C LEU A 61 12.03 3.06 4.12
N GLU A 62 12.19 1.74 4.16
CA GLU A 62 13.34 1.10 4.83
C GLU A 62 14.68 1.58 4.28
N LYS A 63 14.81 1.62 2.95
CA LYS A 63 16.03 2.14 2.30
C LYS A 63 16.26 3.61 2.61
N PHE A 64 15.20 4.42 2.64
CA PHE A 64 15.30 5.83 2.96
C PHE A 64 15.76 6.06 4.40
N ILE A 65 15.19 5.33 5.36
CA ILE A 65 15.59 5.38 6.78
C ILE A 65 17.07 5.00 6.92
N ALA A 66 17.50 3.89 6.31
CA ALA A 66 18.90 3.44 6.37
C ALA A 66 19.88 4.49 5.80
N ILE A 67 19.49 5.18 4.71
CA ILE A 67 20.30 6.26 4.14
C ILE A 67 20.36 7.47 5.08
N GLN A 68 19.24 7.84 5.72
CA GLN A 68 19.22 8.96 6.66
C GLN A 68 20.04 8.68 7.92
N GLU A 69 19.98 7.46 8.46
CA GLU A 69 20.82 7.04 9.58
C GLU A 69 22.30 7.17 9.23
N LYS A 70 22.71 6.63 8.07
CA LYS A 70 24.09 6.72 7.58
C LYS A 70 24.55 8.17 7.33
N ASN A 71 23.68 9.01 6.76
CA ASN A 71 23.98 10.43 6.56
C ASN A 71 24.15 11.16 7.89
N THR A 72 23.30 10.87 8.87
CA THR A 72 23.37 11.44 10.22
C THR A 72 24.67 11.05 10.90
N GLU A 73 25.05 9.77 10.81
CA GLU A 73 26.34 9.28 11.32
C GLU A 73 27.52 10.00 10.64
N THR A 74 27.52 10.07 9.31
CA THR A 74 28.59 10.73 8.54
C THR A 74 28.71 12.22 8.90
N LEU A 75 27.59 12.91 9.06
CA LEU A 75 27.58 14.32 9.47
C LEU A 75 28.09 14.50 10.89
N ASN A 76 27.72 13.61 11.82
CA ASN A 76 28.24 13.62 13.19
C ASN A 76 29.75 13.37 13.22
N GLU A 77 30.25 12.44 12.40
CA GLU A 77 31.69 12.21 12.26
C GLU A 77 32.41 13.41 11.67
N TYR A 78 31.82 14.07 10.67
CA TYR A 78 32.36 15.29 10.08
C TYR A 78 32.45 16.43 11.10
N VAL A 79 31.38 16.65 11.88
CA VAL A 79 31.36 17.65 12.97
C VAL A 79 32.41 17.31 14.03
N ARG A 80 32.51 16.05 14.45
CA ARG A 80 33.53 15.61 15.41
C ARG A 80 34.94 15.88 14.90
N THR A 81 35.22 15.49 13.65
CA THR A 81 36.53 15.67 13.02
C THR A 81 36.88 17.15 12.93
N ASN A 82 35.94 17.99 12.52
CA ASN A 82 36.15 19.44 12.46
C ASN A 82 36.41 20.05 13.83
N ASN A 83 35.66 19.64 14.86
CA ASN A 83 35.88 20.13 16.22
C ASN A 83 37.28 19.74 16.73
N GLN A 84 37.72 18.50 16.50
CA GLN A 84 39.07 18.04 16.85
C GLN A 84 40.16 18.83 16.10
N LEU A 85 39.91 19.13 14.82
CA LEU A 85 40.85 19.89 13.99
C LEU A 85 40.95 21.34 14.49
N ILE A 86 39.83 21.96 14.85
CA ILE A 86 39.77 23.29 15.47
C ILE A 86 40.48 23.28 16.84
N GLU A 87 40.22 22.29 17.69
CA GLU A 87 40.89 22.13 18.98
C GLU A 87 42.40 21.97 18.83
N THR A 88 42.86 21.25 17.81
CA THR A 88 44.29 21.08 17.51
C THR A 88 44.92 22.40 17.04
N LEU A 89 44.21 23.16 16.20
CA LEU A 89 44.69 24.45 15.67
C LEU A 89 44.68 25.57 16.71
N ILE A 90 43.73 25.58 17.65
CA ILE A 90 43.59 26.60 18.70
C ILE A 90 44.34 26.22 19.98
N GLY A 91 44.36 24.92 20.31
CA GLY A 91 44.97 24.35 21.52
C GLY A 91 46.45 23.99 21.39
N GLY A 92 47.03 24.10 20.19
CA GLY A 92 48.47 23.94 19.97
C GLY A 92 49.29 25.09 20.59
N ARG A 93 49.62 24.95 21.87
CA ARG A 93 50.79 25.54 22.52
C ARG A 93 51.77 24.45 22.90
#